data_AF-A0A4R5AJT3-F1
#
_entry.id   AF-A0A4R5AJT3-F1
#
_cell.length_a   1.000
_cell.length_b   1.000
_cell.length_c   1.000
_cell.angle_alpha   90.00
_cell.angle_beta   90.00
_cell.angle_gamma   90.00
#
_symmetry.space_group_name_H-M   'P 1'
#
loop_
_entity.id
_entity.type
_entity.pdbx_description
1 polymer ?
#
loop_
_entity_poly.entity_id
_entity_poly.type
_entity_poly.pdbx_seq_one_letter_code
_entity_poly.pdbx_strand_id
1 'polypeptide(L)'
;MSLPSVLIDPPWTGRKAAEPVVEGLKPPAGAVEVWEPGEREEWAGEPVAPIDWDDAIQQHQNGTLWRPTQFTLFREGPEERVRPLLTDWKPDLRYGQSRMEPVVARFGLDALEPALHTAKAHPEKAGAALLPFLEARVARVVAGWLAGKDATRELARVWLTRHGVAAVPYLVPDALGAREPARAKAAMALRVIAAQRSPEAVAEAAHPHGAEVSSLVADVPRVDPADPWAVSLVDPPRLGDWLAPALPSVPLRDGGVLPPEGAGHIAMMLALSAREEYPGLAQVRAACDAASLADFGWTVFEAWQAAGAPPGDVWALTGLGLLGDDTTVRRLTPVVRAWPGRGMHHRAVQGLDVLAAIGTDVALAHLDGIAQKVKYKALQSEAQDKIAQVAARLGLTDEQLADRLVPHLGLDGSGALVLDYGPRRFTVGFDEQLKPYVTDQDGKLRKSLPKPGAKDDPSLAPAAHQRFADMKKQVRAVASLQIGRLESAMLRGRRWTAAEFDEYLARHPLMWHIARRVVWTSGGTALRLAEDRTLADVNDETVTLPAAAPIGIPHPLRLGDDLDAWKRVFADYE
;
A
#
# COMPACT_ATOMS: atom_id res chain seq x y z
N MET A 1 9.22 -31.29 -1.13
CA MET A 1 8.78 -30.93 0.25
C MET A 1 7.28 -31.19 0.36
N SER A 2 6.72 -31.39 1.55
CA SER A 2 5.25 -31.39 1.70
C SER A 2 4.72 -29.99 1.39
N LEU A 3 3.76 -29.89 0.49
CA LEU A 3 3.12 -28.61 0.16
C LEU A 3 2.47 -27.98 1.41
N PRO A 4 2.57 -26.65 1.59
CA PRO A 4 1.88 -25.93 2.66
C PRO A 4 0.37 -26.18 2.68
N SER A 5 -0.22 -26.26 3.88
CA SER A 5 -1.67 -26.50 4.02
C SER A 5 -2.50 -25.41 3.36
N VAL A 6 -2.05 -24.15 3.37
CA VAL A 6 -2.73 -23.03 2.68
C VAL A 6 -2.90 -23.22 1.16
N LEU A 7 -2.12 -24.12 0.55
CA LEU A 7 -2.21 -24.46 -0.87
C LEU A 7 -3.09 -25.68 -1.14
N ILE A 8 -3.32 -26.55 -0.15
CA ILE A 8 -4.08 -27.81 -0.32
C ILE A 8 -5.45 -27.75 0.36
N ASP A 9 -5.49 -27.32 1.62
CA ASP A 9 -6.69 -27.25 2.46
C ASP A 9 -6.67 -25.96 3.30
N PRO A 10 -6.85 -24.79 2.66
CA PRO A 10 -6.88 -23.52 3.35
C PRO A 10 -8.11 -23.37 4.26
N PRO A 11 -8.08 -22.43 5.23
CA PRO A 11 -9.17 -22.26 6.20
C PRO A 11 -10.54 -21.92 5.58
N TRP A 12 -10.60 -21.46 4.34
CA TRP A 12 -11.85 -21.18 3.62
C TRP A 12 -12.43 -22.38 2.84
N THR A 13 -11.74 -23.52 2.74
CA THR A 13 -12.24 -24.73 2.06
C THR A 13 -12.88 -25.75 2.99
N GLY A 14 -12.64 -25.65 4.30
CA GLY A 14 -13.22 -26.56 5.29
C GLY A 14 -14.75 -26.55 5.28
N ARG A 15 -15.37 -27.73 5.28
CA ARG A 15 -16.82 -27.87 5.54
C ARG A 15 -17.14 -27.09 6.81
N LYS A 16 -18.08 -26.13 6.73
CA LYS A 16 -18.73 -25.53 7.91
C LYS A 16 -19.14 -26.68 8.83
N ALA A 17 -18.39 -26.95 9.89
CA ALA A 17 -18.91 -27.74 11.00
C ALA A 17 -20.22 -27.07 11.40
N ALA A 18 -21.30 -27.85 11.56
CA ALA A 18 -22.59 -27.27 11.89
C ALA A 18 -22.43 -26.41 13.15
N GLU A 19 -22.55 -25.09 13.00
CA GLU A 19 -22.45 -24.18 14.12
C GLU A 19 -23.58 -24.52 15.10
N PRO A 20 -23.27 -24.75 16.38
CA PRO A 20 -24.29 -25.15 17.35
C PRO A 20 -25.35 -24.05 17.46
N VAL A 21 -26.61 -24.46 17.29
CA VAL A 21 -27.78 -23.58 17.47
C VAL A 21 -28.48 -23.98 18.75
N VAL A 22 -28.65 -23.02 19.66
CA VAL A 22 -29.35 -23.19 20.92
C VAL A 22 -30.58 -22.30 20.91
N GLU A 23 -31.76 -22.91 21.02
CA GLU A 23 -33.02 -22.17 21.06
C GLU A 23 -33.30 -21.58 22.46
N GLY A 24 -33.98 -20.44 22.49
CA GLY A 24 -34.53 -19.88 23.74
C GLY A 24 -33.55 -19.08 24.62
N LEU A 25 -32.30 -18.88 24.19
CA LEU A 25 -31.35 -18.02 24.91
C LEU A 25 -31.84 -16.57 24.93
N LYS A 26 -31.76 -15.93 26.10
CA LYS A 26 -32.19 -14.54 26.32
C LYS A 26 -31.04 -13.74 26.92
N PRO A 27 -30.72 -12.56 26.36
CA PRO A 27 -29.70 -11.70 26.97
C PRO A 27 -30.17 -11.23 28.35
N PRO A 28 -29.26 -10.76 29.22
CA PRO A 28 -29.63 -10.10 30.45
C PRO A 28 -30.65 -8.97 30.20
N ALA A 29 -31.56 -8.77 31.15
CA ALA A 29 -32.55 -7.71 31.07
C ALA A 29 -31.96 -6.35 31.45
N GLY A 30 -32.45 -5.30 30.80
CA GLY A 30 -32.06 -3.92 31.08
C GLY A 30 -30.77 -3.47 30.36
N ALA A 31 -30.42 -2.23 30.62
CA ALA A 31 -29.23 -1.56 30.10
C ALA A 31 -28.40 -1.04 31.27
N VAL A 32 -27.08 -1.06 31.14
CA VAL A 32 -26.15 -0.51 32.12
C VAL A 32 -25.32 0.59 31.47
N GLU A 33 -25.03 1.65 32.22
CA GLU A 33 -24.11 2.71 31.81
C GLU A 33 -22.70 2.43 32.34
N VAL A 34 -21.71 2.50 31.46
CA VAL A 34 -20.28 2.38 31.76
C VAL A 34 -19.55 3.54 31.09
N TRP A 35 -19.27 4.57 31.88
CA TRP A 35 -18.57 5.78 31.43
C TRP A 35 -17.07 5.67 31.72
N GLU A 36 -16.24 6.16 30.81
CA GLU A 36 -14.82 6.37 31.11
C GLU A 36 -14.64 7.59 32.04
N PRO A 37 -13.55 7.66 32.83
CA PRO A 37 -13.29 8.80 33.70
C PRO A 37 -13.29 10.13 32.93
N GLY A 38 -14.16 11.07 33.31
CA GLY A 38 -14.27 12.41 32.72
C GLY A 38 -15.01 12.49 31.38
N GLU A 39 -15.40 11.36 30.79
CA GLU A 39 -16.05 11.30 29.48
C GLU A 39 -17.42 11.99 29.49
N ARG A 40 -18.19 11.79 30.56
CA ARG A 40 -19.54 12.35 30.69
C ARG A 40 -19.52 13.86 30.74
N GLU A 41 -18.56 14.43 31.46
CA GLU A 41 -18.34 15.87 31.54
C GLU A 41 -17.85 16.45 30.21
N GLU A 42 -16.93 15.76 29.53
CA GLU A 42 -16.44 16.16 28.20
C GLU A 42 -17.58 16.21 27.18
N TRP A 43 -18.46 15.21 27.19
CA TRP A 43 -19.57 15.11 26.25
C TRP A 43 -20.65 16.17 26.47
N ALA A 44 -20.83 16.66 27.70
CA ALA A 44 -21.76 17.76 27.97
C ALA A 44 -21.39 19.05 27.21
N GLY A 45 -20.09 19.31 27.05
CA GLY A 45 -19.55 20.46 26.30
C GLY A 45 -19.94 21.82 26.88
N GLU A 46 -19.68 22.89 26.12
CA GLU A 46 -20.00 24.27 26.55
C GLU A 46 -21.49 24.61 26.37
N PRO A 47 -22.13 25.30 27.35
CA PRO A 47 -23.54 25.65 27.26
C PRO A 47 -23.87 26.44 25.98
N VAL A 48 -25.01 26.13 25.37
CA VAL A 48 -25.53 26.89 24.22
C VAL A 48 -26.45 28.01 24.72
N ALA A 49 -26.53 29.10 23.96
CA ALA A 49 -27.45 30.20 24.27
C ALA A 49 -28.89 29.70 24.42
N PRO A 50 -29.62 30.11 25.48
CA PRO A 50 -30.99 29.68 25.70
C PRO A 50 -31.92 30.21 24.62
N ILE A 51 -32.94 29.42 24.30
CA ILE A 51 -34.06 29.81 23.44
C ILE A 51 -35.34 29.91 24.28
N ASP A 52 -36.43 30.35 23.66
CA ASP A 52 -37.74 30.26 24.27
C ASP A 52 -38.13 28.78 24.44
N TRP A 53 -37.97 28.27 25.67
CA TRP A 53 -38.23 26.86 25.98
C TRP A 53 -39.70 26.51 25.89
N ASP A 54 -40.61 27.44 26.20
CA ASP A 54 -42.04 27.19 26.13
C ASP A 54 -42.48 27.00 24.68
N ASP A 55 -42.06 27.91 23.81
CA ASP A 55 -42.30 27.82 22.37
C ASP A 55 -41.63 26.57 21.76
N ALA A 56 -40.37 26.29 22.10
CA ALA A 56 -39.66 25.13 21.60
C ALA A 56 -40.32 23.80 22.00
N ILE A 57 -40.77 23.66 23.25
CA ILE A 57 -41.49 22.47 23.73
C ILE A 57 -42.80 22.32 22.96
N GLN A 58 -43.58 23.40 22.80
CA GLN A 58 -44.85 23.36 22.07
C GLN A 58 -44.65 22.97 20.60
N GLN A 59 -43.65 23.56 19.94
CA GLN A 59 -43.32 23.22 18.56
C GLN A 59 -42.82 21.77 18.42
N HIS A 60 -42.08 21.25 19.40
CA HIS A 60 -41.62 19.87 19.39
C HIS A 60 -42.81 18.90 19.47
N GLN A 61 -43.73 19.14 20.40
CA GLN A 61 -44.95 18.35 20.58
C GLN A 61 -45.85 18.37 19.33
N ASN A 62 -45.88 19.49 18.62
CA ASN A 62 -46.65 19.64 17.37
C ASN A 62 -45.88 19.16 16.12
N GLY A 63 -44.64 18.69 16.26
CA GLY A 63 -43.79 18.24 15.16
C GLY A 63 -43.30 19.34 14.22
N THR A 64 -43.41 20.62 14.61
CA THR A 64 -43.02 21.79 13.81
C THR A 64 -41.64 22.33 14.17
N LEU A 65 -41.04 21.90 15.28
CA LEU A 65 -39.74 22.39 15.72
C LEU A 65 -38.64 22.04 14.71
N TRP A 66 -37.88 23.06 14.30
CA TRP A 66 -36.77 22.91 13.36
C TRP A 66 -35.73 21.90 13.89
N ARG A 67 -35.28 20.98 13.02
CA ARG A 67 -34.51 19.78 13.42
C ARG A 67 -33.25 20.08 14.23
N PRO A 68 -32.37 21.04 13.86
CA PRO A 68 -31.23 21.42 14.70
C PRO A 68 -31.63 21.97 16.07
N THR A 69 -32.73 22.73 16.16
CA THR A 69 -33.25 23.27 17.42
C THR A 69 -33.73 22.17 18.36
N GLN A 70 -34.20 21.03 17.85
CA GLN A 70 -34.54 19.87 18.69
C GLN A 70 -33.34 19.42 19.54
N PHE A 71 -32.12 19.40 18.97
CA PHE A 71 -30.93 19.05 19.74
C PHE A 71 -30.61 20.07 20.82
N THR A 72 -30.86 21.36 20.57
CA THR A 72 -30.69 22.42 21.57
C THR A 72 -31.71 22.26 22.71
N LEU A 73 -32.96 21.92 22.36
CA LEU A 73 -34.02 21.63 23.34
C LEU A 73 -33.64 20.47 24.27
N PHE A 74 -33.21 19.34 23.72
CA PHE A 74 -32.79 18.21 24.55
C PHE A 74 -31.48 18.47 25.29
N ARG A 75 -30.55 19.24 24.71
CA ARG A 75 -29.30 19.56 25.37
C ARG A 75 -29.48 20.48 26.58
N GLU A 76 -30.24 21.58 26.45
CA GLU A 76 -30.25 22.69 27.42
C GLU A 76 -31.62 22.96 28.04
N GLY A 77 -32.71 22.45 27.47
CA GLY A 77 -34.07 22.76 27.90
C GLY A 77 -34.40 22.28 29.33
N PRO A 78 -35.48 22.76 29.96
CA PRO A 78 -35.85 22.40 31.33
C PRO A 78 -36.06 20.89 31.49
N GLU A 79 -35.23 20.25 32.32
CA GLU A 79 -35.10 18.79 32.34
C GLU A 79 -36.43 18.06 32.59
N GLU A 80 -37.19 18.51 33.59
CA GLU A 80 -38.47 17.90 34.00
C GLU A 80 -39.50 17.90 32.87
N ARG A 81 -39.42 18.87 31.96
CA ARG A 81 -40.37 19.03 30.85
C ARG A 81 -39.91 18.35 29.58
N VAL A 82 -38.60 18.21 29.39
CA VAL A 82 -38.01 17.68 28.17
C VAL A 82 -37.73 16.18 28.28
N ARG A 83 -37.41 15.66 29.48
CA ARG A 83 -37.15 14.24 29.72
C ARG A 83 -38.27 13.32 29.21
N PRO A 84 -39.58 13.61 29.44
CA PRO A 84 -40.66 12.76 28.92
C PRO A 84 -40.76 12.74 27.38
N LEU A 85 -40.23 13.77 26.70
CA LEU A 85 -40.28 13.90 25.24
C LEU A 85 -39.22 13.04 24.54
N LEU A 86 -38.20 12.56 25.26
CA LEU A 86 -37.14 11.72 24.69
C LEU A 86 -37.67 10.40 24.13
N THR A 87 -38.71 9.83 24.76
CA THR A 87 -39.26 8.52 24.40
C THR A 87 -39.78 8.49 22.96
N ASP A 88 -40.41 9.56 22.51
CA ASP A 88 -40.98 9.65 21.16
C ASP A 88 -40.04 10.32 20.14
N TRP A 89 -38.89 10.82 20.61
CA TRP A 89 -37.98 11.57 19.77
C TRP A 89 -37.18 10.67 18.82
N LYS A 90 -37.24 10.99 17.52
CA LYS A 90 -36.47 10.31 16.45
C LYS A 90 -35.56 11.33 15.76
N PRO A 91 -34.32 11.51 16.24
CA PRO A 91 -33.43 12.55 15.74
C PRO A 91 -32.96 12.25 14.31
N ASP A 92 -32.80 13.30 13.49
CA ASP A 92 -32.29 13.22 12.12
C ASP A 92 -31.01 14.05 11.97
N LEU A 93 -29.90 13.39 11.64
CA LEU A 93 -28.55 13.96 11.52
C LEU A 93 -28.10 14.17 10.07
N ARG A 94 -29.02 14.10 9.11
CA ARG A 94 -28.72 14.33 7.69
C ARG A 94 -28.19 15.73 7.41
N TYR A 95 -28.62 16.74 8.18
CA TYR A 95 -28.26 18.14 8.00
C TYR A 95 -27.80 18.77 9.32
N GLY A 96 -26.67 19.49 9.28
CA GLY A 96 -26.11 20.20 10.45
C GLY A 96 -24.95 19.48 11.16
N GLN A 97 -24.48 20.10 12.24
CA GLN A 97 -23.36 19.66 13.10
C GLN A 97 -23.85 19.08 14.45
N SER A 98 -25.11 18.65 14.51
CA SER A 98 -25.71 18.13 15.73
C SER A 98 -25.05 16.83 16.19
N ARG A 99 -24.93 16.65 17.51
CA ARG A 99 -24.31 15.51 18.17
C ARG A 99 -25.24 14.93 19.22
N MET A 100 -25.23 13.61 19.39
CA MET A 100 -26.07 12.91 20.37
C MET A 100 -25.39 12.81 21.74
N GLU A 101 -24.08 12.91 21.78
CA GLU A 101 -23.22 12.77 22.95
C GLU A 101 -23.62 13.70 24.10
N PRO A 102 -23.92 15.00 23.90
CA PRO A 102 -24.40 15.86 24.99
C PRO A 102 -25.75 15.42 25.57
N VAL A 103 -26.65 14.90 24.73
CA VAL A 103 -27.95 14.40 25.17
C VAL A 103 -27.79 13.10 25.97
N VAL A 104 -26.90 12.21 25.53
CA VAL A 104 -26.57 10.97 26.26
C VAL A 104 -25.89 11.28 27.59
N ALA A 105 -24.95 12.23 27.63
CA ALA A 105 -24.31 12.68 28.87
C ALA A 105 -25.33 13.24 29.87
N ARG A 106 -26.33 13.98 29.38
CA ARG A 106 -27.36 14.56 30.22
C ARG A 106 -28.35 13.52 30.76
N PHE A 107 -28.91 12.68 29.90
CA PHE A 107 -30.04 11.83 30.26
C PHE A 107 -29.71 10.36 30.50
N GLY A 108 -28.50 9.92 30.18
CA GLY A 108 -28.07 8.53 30.38
C GLY A 108 -28.98 7.56 29.63
N LEU A 109 -29.43 6.50 30.32
CA LEU A 109 -30.31 5.46 29.77
C LEU A 109 -31.59 5.99 29.11
N ASP A 110 -32.14 7.11 29.57
CA ASP A 110 -33.35 7.70 28.96
C ASP A 110 -33.11 8.18 27.52
N ALA A 111 -31.85 8.40 27.12
CA ALA A 111 -31.45 8.73 25.75
C ALA A 111 -31.06 7.50 24.91
N LEU A 112 -31.18 6.28 25.43
CA LEU A 112 -30.75 5.07 24.71
C LEU A 112 -31.52 4.85 23.41
N GLU A 113 -32.85 5.03 23.40
CA GLU A 113 -33.66 4.87 22.18
C GLU A 113 -33.29 5.85 21.05
N PRO A 114 -33.23 7.17 21.29
CA PRO A 114 -32.82 8.11 20.25
C PRO A 114 -31.35 7.90 19.84
N ALA A 115 -30.47 7.50 20.75
CA ALA A 115 -29.09 7.14 20.42
C ALA A 115 -29.02 5.91 19.49
N LEU A 116 -29.75 4.83 19.80
CA LEU A 116 -29.86 3.65 18.94
C LEU A 116 -30.45 3.99 17.56
N HIS A 117 -31.45 4.86 17.50
CA HIS A 117 -32.06 5.32 16.24
C HIS A 117 -31.01 5.98 15.34
N THR A 118 -30.31 6.98 15.87
CA THR A 118 -29.30 7.75 15.11
C THR A 118 -28.07 6.93 14.76
N ALA A 119 -27.55 6.10 15.67
CA ALA A 119 -26.39 5.25 15.42
C ALA A 119 -26.64 4.20 14.33
N LYS A 120 -27.88 3.71 14.18
CA LYS A 120 -28.27 2.83 13.05
C LYS A 120 -28.33 3.58 11.72
N ALA A 121 -28.83 4.81 11.72
CA ALA A 121 -28.98 5.62 10.51
C ALA A 121 -27.65 6.25 10.04
N HIS A 122 -26.82 6.67 11.00
CA HIS A 122 -25.57 7.39 10.78
C HIS A 122 -24.44 6.89 11.70
N PRO A 123 -23.95 5.65 11.50
CA PRO A 123 -22.93 5.06 12.37
C PRO A 123 -21.67 5.90 12.57
N GLU A 124 -21.17 6.54 11.51
CA GLU A 124 -19.94 7.36 11.55
C GLU A 124 -20.12 8.66 12.36
N LYS A 125 -21.34 9.21 12.42
CA LYS A 125 -21.61 10.47 13.12
C LYS A 125 -22.10 10.28 14.55
N ALA A 126 -22.87 9.22 14.81
CA ALA A 126 -23.59 9.02 16.06
C ALA A 126 -23.23 7.71 16.78
N GLY A 127 -22.37 6.88 16.19
CA GLY A 127 -22.01 5.59 16.78
C GLY A 127 -21.31 5.72 18.13
N ALA A 128 -20.53 6.79 18.32
CA ALA A 128 -19.87 7.09 19.59
C ALA A 128 -20.87 7.21 20.76
N ALA A 129 -22.09 7.71 20.51
CA ALA A 129 -23.12 7.87 21.54
C ALA A 129 -23.59 6.53 22.16
N LEU A 130 -23.27 5.39 21.54
CA LEU A 130 -23.55 4.07 22.10
C LEU A 130 -22.44 3.50 23.00
N LEU A 131 -21.26 4.13 23.03
CA LEU A 131 -20.10 3.65 23.80
C LEU A 131 -20.40 3.35 25.27
N PRO A 132 -21.16 4.20 26.01
CA PRO A 132 -21.41 3.98 27.42
C PRO A 132 -22.44 2.89 27.71
N PHE A 133 -23.21 2.43 26.72
CA PHE A 133 -24.35 1.54 26.97
C PHE A 133 -23.99 0.06 26.78
N LEU A 134 -24.22 -0.73 27.83
CA LEU A 134 -24.17 -2.18 27.81
C LEU A 134 -25.60 -2.76 27.78
N GLU A 135 -26.06 -3.12 26.58
CA GLU A 135 -27.40 -3.66 26.33
C GLU A 135 -27.43 -4.51 25.04
N ALA A 136 -28.40 -5.42 24.92
CA ALA A 136 -28.47 -6.40 23.83
C ALA A 136 -28.63 -5.80 22.42
N ARG A 137 -29.48 -4.78 22.23
CA ARG A 137 -29.64 -4.07 20.95
C ARG A 137 -28.41 -3.24 20.61
N VAL A 138 -27.71 -2.68 21.61
CA VAL A 138 -26.41 -2.02 21.41
C VAL A 138 -25.36 -3.03 20.94
N ALA A 139 -25.23 -4.16 21.64
CA ALA A 139 -24.29 -5.23 21.30
C ALA A 139 -24.51 -5.74 19.86
N ARG A 140 -25.77 -5.88 19.41
CA ARG A 140 -26.12 -6.22 18.01
C ARG A 140 -25.65 -5.20 16.99
N VAL A 141 -25.85 -3.92 17.26
CA VAL A 141 -25.45 -2.82 16.37
C VAL A 141 -23.92 -2.80 16.26
N VAL A 142 -23.23 -2.86 17.40
CA VAL A 142 -21.76 -2.88 17.50
C VAL A 142 -21.16 -4.10 16.79
N ALA A 143 -21.70 -5.30 17.02
CA ALA A 143 -21.26 -6.51 16.34
C ALA A 143 -21.43 -6.40 14.81
N GLY A 144 -22.48 -5.72 14.35
CA GLY A 144 -22.69 -5.42 12.93
C GLY A 144 -21.65 -4.48 12.34
N TRP A 145 -21.08 -3.56 13.11
CA TRP A 145 -20.07 -2.61 12.65
C TRP A 145 -18.69 -3.22 12.42
N LEU A 146 -18.39 -4.40 12.99
CA LEU A 146 -17.13 -5.10 12.74
C LEU A 146 -16.93 -5.46 11.24
N ALA A 147 -18.03 -5.77 10.56
CA ALA A 147 -18.05 -6.01 9.11
C ALA A 147 -18.20 -4.72 8.27
N GLY A 148 -18.26 -3.55 8.92
CA GLY A 148 -18.43 -2.24 8.28
C GLY A 148 -17.12 -1.60 7.80
N LYS A 149 -17.21 -0.29 7.53
CA LYS A 149 -16.07 0.57 7.15
C LYS A 149 -15.13 0.80 8.35
N ASP A 150 -13.96 1.38 8.08
CA ASP A 150 -12.88 1.60 9.06
C ASP A 150 -13.34 2.34 10.31
N ALA A 151 -13.98 3.50 10.15
CA ALA A 151 -14.43 4.30 11.29
C ALA A 151 -15.42 3.54 12.18
N THR A 152 -16.36 2.78 11.59
CA THR A 152 -17.33 1.99 12.35
C THR A 152 -16.72 0.76 13.00
N ARG A 153 -15.74 0.13 12.33
CA ARG A 153 -15.01 -1.01 12.88
C ARG A 153 -14.19 -0.59 14.09
N GLU A 154 -13.58 0.59 14.04
CA GLU A 154 -12.82 1.11 15.17
C GLU A 154 -13.72 1.44 16.35
N LEU A 155 -14.87 2.09 16.12
CA LEU A 155 -15.88 2.29 17.16
C LEU A 155 -16.33 0.97 17.81
N ALA A 156 -16.48 -0.09 17.01
CA ALA A 156 -16.81 -1.42 17.55
C ALA A 156 -15.70 -1.98 18.44
N ARG A 157 -14.43 -1.83 18.04
CA ARG A 157 -13.28 -2.22 18.87
C ARG A 157 -13.23 -1.44 20.18
N VAL A 158 -13.49 -0.13 20.15
CA VAL A 158 -13.54 0.70 21.36
C VAL A 158 -14.63 0.20 22.32
N TRP A 159 -15.85 -0.03 21.83
CA TRP A 159 -16.94 -0.57 22.66
C TRP A 159 -16.59 -1.95 23.25
N LEU A 160 -16.06 -2.86 22.44
CA LEU A 160 -15.69 -4.21 22.90
C LEU A 160 -14.57 -4.19 23.94
N THR A 161 -13.63 -3.25 23.81
CA THR A 161 -12.54 -3.05 24.79
C THR A 161 -13.08 -2.51 26.12
N ARG A 162 -13.97 -1.52 26.05
CA ARG A 162 -14.62 -0.91 27.23
C ARG A 162 -15.39 -1.93 28.04
N HIS A 163 -16.26 -2.72 27.40
CA HIS A 163 -17.15 -3.65 28.09
C HIS A 163 -16.52 -5.03 28.33
N GLY A 164 -15.57 -5.44 27.49
CA GLY A 164 -14.84 -6.70 27.62
C GLY A 164 -15.75 -7.90 27.86
N VAL A 165 -15.43 -8.71 28.87
CA VAL A 165 -16.21 -9.90 29.23
C VAL A 165 -17.64 -9.59 29.66
N ALA A 166 -17.95 -8.37 30.12
CA ALA A 166 -19.32 -8.00 30.50
C ALA A 166 -20.27 -7.95 29.29
N ALA A 167 -19.75 -7.81 28.06
CA ALA A 167 -20.54 -7.87 26.82
C ALA A 167 -20.93 -9.30 26.43
N VAL A 168 -20.25 -10.33 26.93
CA VAL A 168 -20.44 -11.72 26.50
C VAL A 168 -21.89 -12.20 26.70
N PRO A 169 -22.53 -12.02 27.88
CA PRO A 169 -23.93 -12.41 28.06
C PRO A 169 -24.91 -11.78 27.07
N TYR A 170 -24.61 -10.60 26.53
CA TYR A 170 -25.47 -9.89 25.58
C TYR A 170 -25.27 -10.35 24.14
N LEU A 171 -24.11 -10.93 23.82
CA LEU A 171 -23.75 -11.43 22.49
C LEU A 171 -24.11 -12.91 22.28
N VAL A 172 -24.03 -13.72 23.33
CA VAL A 172 -24.25 -15.18 23.31
C VAL A 172 -25.59 -15.60 22.65
N PRO A 173 -26.74 -14.96 22.96
CA PRO A 173 -28.01 -15.36 22.35
C PRO A 173 -28.03 -15.27 20.82
N ASP A 174 -27.32 -14.29 20.25
CA ASP A 174 -27.21 -14.18 18.80
C ASP A 174 -26.10 -15.09 18.26
N ALA A 175 -24.98 -15.26 19.00
CA ALA A 175 -23.84 -16.10 18.62
C ALA A 175 -24.14 -17.60 18.59
N LEU A 176 -25.18 -18.05 19.28
CA LEU A 176 -25.71 -19.43 19.20
C LEU A 176 -27.14 -19.47 18.65
N GLY A 177 -27.62 -18.34 18.09
CA GLY A 177 -28.99 -18.22 17.58
C GLY A 177 -29.19 -18.82 16.19
N ALA A 178 -30.44 -19.04 15.81
CA ALA A 178 -30.79 -19.62 14.51
C ALA A 178 -30.49 -18.69 13.30
N ARG A 179 -30.34 -17.37 13.51
CA ARG A 179 -30.18 -16.39 12.43
C ARG A 179 -28.71 -16.28 12.01
N GLU A 180 -28.34 -16.95 10.91
CA GLU A 180 -26.94 -17.06 10.46
C GLU A 180 -26.17 -15.71 10.34
N PRO A 181 -26.72 -14.63 9.75
CA PRO A 181 -25.99 -13.36 9.69
C PRO A 181 -25.77 -12.69 11.05
N ALA A 182 -26.70 -12.88 12.00
CA ALA A 182 -26.55 -12.36 13.36
C ALA A 182 -25.54 -13.20 14.14
N ARG A 183 -25.57 -14.52 13.93
CA ARG A 183 -24.65 -15.48 14.50
C ARG A 183 -23.21 -15.20 14.13
N ALA A 184 -22.92 -14.98 12.84
CA ALA A 184 -21.58 -14.64 12.37
C ALA A 184 -21.03 -13.36 13.01
N LYS A 185 -21.87 -12.31 13.11
CA LYS A 185 -21.50 -11.01 13.71
C LYS A 185 -21.23 -11.13 15.21
N ALA A 186 -22.12 -11.78 15.95
CA ALA A 186 -21.98 -11.95 17.39
C ALA A 186 -20.78 -12.87 17.72
N ALA A 187 -20.57 -13.94 16.96
CA ALA A 187 -19.38 -14.78 17.08
C ALA A 187 -18.09 -13.97 16.83
N MET A 188 -18.07 -13.06 15.87
CA MET A 188 -16.94 -12.16 15.65
C MET A 188 -16.66 -11.26 16.85
N ALA A 189 -17.69 -10.67 17.45
CA ALA A 189 -17.55 -9.84 18.63
C ALA A 189 -17.00 -10.64 19.84
N LEU A 190 -17.48 -11.87 20.05
CA LEU A 190 -16.95 -12.76 21.09
C LEU A 190 -15.47 -13.10 20.86
N ARG A 191 -15.05 -13.32 19.61
CA ARG A 191 -13.64 -13.55 19.26
C ARG A 191 -12.78 -12.32 19.60
N VAL A 192 -13.22 -11.11 19.25
CA VAL A 192 -12.47 -9.88 19.60
C VAL A 192 -12.29 -9.77 21.13
N ILE A 193 -13.31 -10.08 21.93
CA ILE A 193 -13.21 -10.08 23.40
C ILE A 193 -12.22 -11.16 23.88
N ALA A 194 -12.26 -12.37 23.29
CA ALA A 194 -11.32 -13.43 23.61
C ALA A 194 -9.86 -13.04 23.31
N ALA A 195 -9.62 -12.26 22.26
CA ALA A 195 -8.28 -11.75 21.88
C ALA A 195 -7.68 -10.86 22.97
N GLN A 196 -8.52 -10.01 23.53
CA GLN A 196 -8.12 -9.00 24.51
C GLN A 196 -8.00 -9.57 25.92
N ARG A 197 -8.66 -10.72 26.16
CA ARG A 197 -8.75 -11.40 27.45
C ARG A 197 -8.23 -12.82 27.26
N SER A 198 -9.12 -13.81 27.27
CA SER A 198 -8.81 -15.18 26.85
C SER A 198 -10.10 -15.91 26.44
N PRO A 199 -10.00 -17.01 25.67
CA PRO A 199 -11.15 -17.88 25.39
C PRO A 199 -11.83 -18.41 26.67
N GLU A 200 -11.06 -18.74 27.70
CA GLU A 200 -11.56 -19.23 28.99
C GLU A 200 -12.38 -18.15 29.71
N ALA A 201 -11.90 -16.90 29.69
CA ALA A 201 -12.62 -15.78 30.28
C ALA A 201 -13.95 -15.50 29.57
N VAL A 202 -14.00 -15.71 28.25
CA VAL A 202 -15.25 -15.61 27.47
C VAL A 202 -16.20 -16.77 27.79
N ALA A 203 -15.68 -17.99 27.94
CA ALA A 203 -16.48 -19.14 28.36
C ALA A 203 -17.05 -18.95 29.77
N GLU A 204 -16.26 -18.47 30.73
CA GLU A 204 -16.72 -18.15 32.09
C GLU A 204 -17.79 -17.05 32.07
N ALA A 205 -17.61 -16.00 31.27
CA ALA A 205 -18.58 -14.92 31.15
C ALA A 205 -19.91 -15.36 30.50
N ALA A 206 -19.94 -16.49 29.79
CA ALA A 206 -21.16 -17.09 29.26
C ALA A 206 -21.95 -17.92 30.29
N HIS A 207 -21.41 -18.14 31.50
CA HIS A 207 -22.02 -18.95 32.55
C HIS A 207 -23.47 -18.60 32.93
N PRO A 208 -23.91 -17.31 32.90
CA PRO A 208 -25.32 -16.97 33.12
C PRO A 208 -26.32 -17.64 32.17
N HIS A 209 -25.86 -18.13 31.01
CA HIS A 209 -26.67 -18.89 30.04
C HIS A 209 -26.61 -20.41 30.24
N GLY A 210 -25.85 -20.89 31.23
CA GLY A 210 -25.70 -22.30 31.58
C GLY A 210 -24.35 -22.90 31.18
N ALA A 211 -24.00 -24.02 31.81
CA ALA A 211 -22.73 -24.71 31.61
C ALA A 211 -22.56 -25.28 30.19
N GLU A 212 -23.65 -25.78 29.60
CA GLU A 212 -23.67 -26.28 28.21
C GLU A 212 -23.34 -25.14 27.23
N VAL A 213 -23.97 -23.98 27.39
CA VAL A 213 -23.70 -22.78 26.58
C VAL A 213 -22.26 -22.29 26.76
N SER A 214 -21.74 -22.33 27.98
CA SER A 214 -20.35 -21.95 28.27
C SER A 214 -19.35 -22.84 27.51
N SER A 215 -19.62 -24.15 27.43
CA SER A 215 -18.82 -25.09 26.65
C SER A 215 -18.94 -24.81 25.15
N LEU A 216 -20.14 -24.55 24.64
CA LEU A 216 -20.34 -24.23 23.23
C LEU A 216 -19.66 -22.92 22.81
N VAL A 217 -19.63 -21.94 23.72
CA VAL A 217 -18.92 -20.66 23.50
C VAL A 217 -17.40 -20.87 23.50
N ALA A 218 -16.86 -21.81 24.28
CA ALA A 218 -15.45 -22.19 24.21
C ALA A 218 -15.08 -22.85 22.86
N ASP A 219 -16.06 -23.48 22.19
CA ASP A 219 -15.92 -24.12 20.88
C ASP A 219 -16.33 -23.23 19.70
N VAL A 220 -16.87 -22.02 19.94
CA VAL A 220 -17.09 -21.01 18.88
C VAL A 220 -15.76 -20.83 18.16
N PRO A 221 -15.69 -21.09 16.83
CA PRO A 221 -14.50 -21.60 16.17
C PRO A 221 -13.22 -20.90 16.64
N ARG A 222 -12.25 -21.73 17.05
CA ARG A 222 -10.83 -21.43 17.33
C ARG A 222 -10.14 -20.80 16.11
N VAL A 223 -10.64 -19.65 15.69
CA VAL A 223 -9.89 -18.70 14.91
C VAL A 223 -9.11 -17.93 15.94
N ASP A 224 -7.78 -17.90 15.82
CA ASP A 224 -6.94 -17.12 16.72
C ASP A 224 -7.54 -15.70 16.81
N PRO A 225 -8.01 -15.27 17.97
CA PRO A 225 -8.71 -14.00 18.08
C PRO A 225 -7.75 -12.81 17.89
N ALA A 226 -6.42 -13.04 17.92
CA ALA A 226 -5.42 -12.09 17.48
C ALA A 226 -5.22 -12.07 15.95
N ASP A 227 -5.84 -12.99 15.19
CA ASP A 227 -5.73 -13.05 13.73
C ASP A 227 -6.58 -11.93 13.10
N PRO A 228 -5.95 -10.89 12.52
CA PRO A 228 -6.68 -9.82 11.85
C PRO A 228 -7.51 -10.31 10.65
N TRP A 229 -7.27 -11.54 10.18
CA TRP A 229 -7.93 -12.16 9.03
C TRP A 229 -9.18 -12.95 9.39
N ALA A 230 -9.51 -13.12 10.67
CA ALA A 230 -10.62 -13.94 11.14
C ALA A 230 -11.96 -13.64 10.46
N VAL A 231 -12.27 -12.36 10.20
CA VAL A 231 -13.49 -11.92 9.50
C VAL A 231 -13.49 -12.38 8.06
N SER A 232 -12.40 -12.10 7.35
CA SER A 232 -12.26 -12.37 5.93
C SER A 232 -12.14 -13.86 5.62
N LEU A 233 -11.76 -14.68 6.59
CA LEU A 233 -11.74 -16.14 6.45
C LEU A 233 -13.14 -16.78 6.61
N VAL A 234 -14.04 -16.14 7.37
CA VAL A 234 -15.41 -16.63 7.59
C VAL A 234 -16.34 -16.25 6.43
N ASP A 235 -16.13 -15.09 5.81
CA ASP A 235 -16.84 -14.63 4.60
C ASP A 235 -15.83 -14.15 3.54
N PRO A 236 -15.16 -15.09 2.83
CA PRO A 236 -14.12 -14.75 1.88
C PRO A 236 -14.68 -13.99 0.66
N PRO A 237 -13.86 -13.12 0.04
CA PRO A 237 -14.22 -12.45 -1.20
C PRO A 237 -14.66 -13.45 -2.27
N ARG A 238 -15.71 -13.12 -3.02
CA ARG A 238 -16.09 -13.91 -4.19
C ARG A 238 -15.18 -13.57 -5.34
N LEU A 239 -14.44 -14.55 -5.84
CA LEU A 239 -13.65 -14.42 -7.05
C LEU A 239 -14.59 -14.35 -8.26
N GLY A 240 -14.32 -13.44 -9.20
CA GLY A 240 -15.14 -13.31 -10.40
C GLY A 240 -15.01 -14.51 -11.34
N ASP A 241 -16.10 -14.83 -12.05
CA ASP A 241 -16.18 -15.97 -12.99
C ASP A 241 -15.16 -15.89 -14.13
N TRP A 242 -14.61 -14.69 -14.39
CA TRP A 242 -13.56 -14.44 -15.37
C TRP A 242 -12.23 -15.15 -15.04
N LEU A 243 -12.01 -15.52 -13.77
CA LEU A 243 -10.73 -16.04 -13.29
C LEU A 243 -10.53 -17.52 -13.61
N ALA A 244 -11.55 -18.35 -13.41
CA ALA A 244 -11.46 -19.80 -13.56
C ALA A 244 -10.84 -20.27 -14.90
N PRO A 245 -11.20 -19.72 -16.08
CA PRO A 245 -10.60 -20.14 -17.35
C PRO A 245 -9.16 -19.64 -17.55
N ALA A 246 -8.65 -18.75 -16.69
CA ALA A 246 -7.38 -18.06 -16.86
C ALA A 246 -6.29 -18.47 -15.87
N LEU A 247 -6.58 -19.35 -14.89
CA LEU A 247 -5.60 -19.76 -13.88
C LEU A 247 -4.46 -20.59 -14.52
N PRO A 248 -3.21 -20.11 -14.52
CA PRO A 248 -2.10 -20.86 -15.09
C PRO A 248 -1.58 -21.91 -14.09
N SER A 249 -0.93 -22.95 -14.61
CA SER A 249 -0.15 -23.89 -13.80
C SER A 249 1.02 -23.17 -13.15
N VAL A 250 1.26 -23.40 -11.85
CA VAL A 250 2.33 -22.75 -11.10
C VAL A 250 3.42 -23.77 -10.74
N PRO A 251 4.62 -23.67 -11.34
CA PRO A 251 5.77 -24.45 -10.92
C PRO A 251 6.18 -24.24 -9.46
N LEU A 252 6.55 -25.33 -8.80
CA LEU A 252 7.12 -25.37 -7.46
C LEU A 252 8.64 -25.30 -7.53
N ARG A 253 9.28 -24.84 -6.45
CA ARG A 253 10.75 -24.75 -6.38
C ARG A 253 11.45 -26.10 -6.49
N ASP A 254 10.78 -27.18 -6.09
CA ASP A 254 11.32 -28.54 -6.15
C ASP A 254 11.08 -29.25 -7.50
N GLY A 255 10.65 -28.49 -8.52
CA GLY A 255 10.44 -28.99 -9.88
C GLY A 255 9.07 -29.64 -10.12
N GLY A 256 8.21 -29.70 -9.09
CA GLY A 256 6.81 -30.09 -9.22
C GLY A 256 5.92 -28.99 -9.80
N VAL A 257 4.64 -29.30 -9.99
CA VAL A 257 3.61 -28.32 -10.40
C VAL A 257 2.52 -28.32 -9.34
N LEU A 258 2.03 -27.14 -8.98
CA LEU A 258 0.94 -26.97 -8.04
C LEU A 258 -0.36 -27.63 -8.57
N PRO A 259 -1.15 -28.31 -7.72
CA PRO A 259 -2.47 -28.81 -8.12
C PRO A 259 -3.37 -27.68 -8.64
N PRO A 260 -4.29 -27.95 -9.59
CA PRO A 260 -5.16 -26.94 -10.19
C PRO A 260 -5.94 -26.10 -9.17
N GLU A 261 -6.41 -26.72 -8.09
CA GLU A 261 -7.13 -26.06 -6.99
C GLU A 261 -6.26 -25.04 -6.26
N GLY A 262 -4.95 -25.32 -6.14
CA GLY A 262 -3.99 -24.45 -5.47
C GLY A 262 -3.84 -23.09 -6.16
N ALA A 263 -3.98 -23.03 -7.49
CA ALA A 263 -3.98 -21.76 -8.22
C ALA A 263 -5.15 -20.86 -7.81
N GLY A 264 -6.32 -21.45 -7.58
CA GLY A 264 -7.49 -20.76 -7.03
C GLY A 264 -7.26 -20.27 -5.60
N HIS A 265 -6.54 -21.04 -4.78
CA HIS A 265 -6.16 -20.64 -3.42
C HIS A 265 -5.22 -19.44 -3.42
N ILE A 266 -4.23 -19.40 -4.32
CA ILE A 266 -3.35 -18.22 -4.47
C ILE A 266 -4.17 -16.98 -4.84
N ALA A 267 -5.09 -17.11 -5.81
CA ALA A 267 -5.96 -15.99 -6.20
C ALA A 267 -6.87 -15.51 -5.05
N MET A 268 -7.42 -16.44 -4.24
CA MET A 268 -8.16 -16.09 -3.03
C MET A 268 -7.28 -15.31 -2.04
N MET A 269 -6.05 -15.75 -1.79
CA MET A 269 -5.12 -15.04 -0.91
C MET A 269 -4.79 -13.63 -1.41
N LEU A 270 -4.66 -13.44 -2.74
CA LEU A 270 -4.50 -12.10 -3.33
C LEU A 270 -5.75 -11.23 -3.14
N ALA A 271 -6.95 -11.80 -3.31
CA ALA A 271 -8.22 -11.11 -3.09
C ALA A 271 -8.42 -10.72 -1.60
N LEU A 272 -8.01 -11.59 -0.68
CA LEU A 272 -7.95 -11.28 0.75
C LEU A 272 -6.97 -10.13 1.01
N SER A 273 -5.86 -10.07 0.28
CA SER A 273 -4.79 -9.08 0.48
C SER A 273 -5.10 -7.66 -0.02
N ALA A 274 -6.38 -7.28 -0.12
CA ALA A 274 -6.80 -5.98 -0.65
C ALA A 274 -6.31 -4.77 0.18
N ARG A 275 -5.92 -4.98 1.44
CA ARG A 275 -5.57 -3.91 2.39
C ARG A 275 -4.24 -4.16 3.10
N GLU A 276 -4.06 -5.38 3.56
CA GLU A 276 -2.86 -5.87 4.20
C GLU A 276 -2.49 -7.19 3.52
N GLU A 277 -1.25 -7.63 3.62
CA GLU A 277 -0.87 -8.90 3.01
C GLU A 277 -1.39 -10.09 3.83
N TYR A 278 -2.11 -11.01 3.19
CA TYR A 278 -2.53 -12.25 3.84
C TYR A 278 -1.30 -13.14 4.14
N PRO A 279 -1.07 -13.55 5.40
CA PRO A 279 0.13 -14.29 5.83
C PRO A 279 0.40 -15.57 5.04
N GLY A 280 -0.63 -16.21 4.49
CA GLY A 280 -0.48 -17.39 3.64
C GLY A 280 0.40 -17.16 2.41
N LEU A 281 0.48 -15.93 1.89
CA LEU A 281 1.32 -15.61 0.72
C LEU A 281 2.82 -15.79 0.99
N ALA A 282 3.27 -15.63 2.25
CA ALA A 282 4.65 -15.94 2.61
C ALA A 282 4.99 -17.43 2.40
N GLN A 283 4.05 -18.33 2.71
CA GLN A 283 4.21 -19.77 2.48
C GLN A 283 4.18 -20.10 0.99
N VAL A 284 3.35 -19.40 0.21
CA VAL A 284 3.32 -19.52 -1.26
C VAL A 284 4.68 -19.13 -1.86
N ARG A 285 5.24 -17.98 -1.47
CA ARG A 285 6.57 -17.54 -1.97
C ARG A 285 7.71 -18.47 -1.57
N ALA A 286 7.58 -19.17 -0.44
CA ALA A 286 8.55 -20.18 -0.02
C ALA A 286 8.46 -21.48 -0.83
N ALA A 287 7.25 -21.87 -1.27
CA ALA A 287 7.01 -23.12 -1.99
C ALA A 287 7.17 -23.00 -3.52
N CYS A 288 6.81 -21.84 -4.10
CA CYS A 288 6.80 -21.60 -5.54
C CYS A 288 8.03 -20.84 -6.02
N ASP A 289 8.39 -21.04 -7.29
CA ASP A 289 9.42 -20.23 -7.95
C ASP A 289 8.93 -18.77 -8.14
N ALA A 290 9.84 -17.81 -7.96
CA ALA A 290 9.47 -16.39 -7.96
C ALA A 290 9.04 -15.90 -9.36
N ALA A 291 9.73 -16.34 -10.42
CA ALA A 291 9.36 -15.98 -11.79
C ALA A 291 7.99 -16.56 -12.15
N SER A 292 7.75 -17.81 -11.74
CA SER A 292 6.45 -18.48 -11.88
C SER A 292 5.30 -17.75 -11.18
N LEU A 293 5.53 -17.19 -9.99
CA LEU A 293 4.53 -16.37 -9.28
C LEU A 293 4.29 -15.01 -9.95
N ALA A 294 5.33 -14.38 -10.49
CA ALA A 294 5.19 -13.14 -11.25
C ALA A 294 4.37 -13.37 -12.54
N ASP A 295 4.63 -14.46 -13.26
CA ASP A 295 3.85 -14.87 -14.44
C ASP A 295 2.41 -15.22 -14.09
N PHE A 296 2.18 -15.90 -12.95
CA PHE A 296 0.84 -16.14 -12.43
C PHE A 296 0.09 -14.82 -12.20
N GLY A 297 0.68 -13.89 -11.44
CA GLY A 297 0.09 -12.59 -11.15
C GLY A 297 -0.22 -11.80 -12.42
N TRP A 298 0.71 -11.81 -13.39
CA TRP A 298 0.49 -11.13 -14.67
C TRP A 298 -0.66 -11.75 -15.48
N THR A 299 -0.76 -13.08 -15.52
CA THR A 299 -1.84 -13.78 -16.24
C THR A 299 -3.20 -13.44 -15.64
N VAL A 300 -3.30 -13.42 -14.31
CA VAL A 300 -4.52 -12.98 -13.59
C VAL A 300 -4.88 -11.53 -13.92
N PHE A 301 -3.90 -10.63 -13.94
CA PHE A 301 -4.10 -9.23 -14.32
C PHE A 301 -4.58 -9.07 -15.77
N GLU A 302 -4.03 -9.83 -16.73
CA GLU A 302 -4.49 -9.82 -18.12
C GLU A 302 -5.93 -10.31 -18.26
N ALA A 303 -6.28 -11.38 -17.55
CA ALA A 303 -7.64 -11.91 -17.54
C ALA A 303 -8.65 -10.90 -16.97
N TRP A 304 -8.28 -10.24 -15.86
CA TRP A 304 -9.09 -9.16 -15.29
C TRP A 304 -9.30 -8.01 -16.28
N GLN A 305 -8.25 -7.58 -16.98
CA GLN A 305 -8.38 -6.54 -18.02
C GLN A 305 -9.25 -6.99 -19.19
N ALA A 306 -9.12 -8.24 -19.65
CA ALA A 306 -9.91 -8.81 -20.73
C ALA A 306 -11.40 -8.88 -20.37
N ALA A 307 -11.72 -9.10 -19.09
CA ALA A 307 -13.07 -9.06 -18.55
C ALA A 307 -13.64 -7.63 -18.36
N GLY A 308 -12.95 -6.59 -18.86
CA GLY A 308 -13.36 -5.19 -18.71
C GLY A 308 -12.91 -4.56 -17.39
N ALA A 309 -12.05 -5.23 -16.62
CA ALA A 309 -11.51 -4.78 -15.35
C ALA A 309 -12.62 -4.42 -14.34
N PRO A 310 -13.43 -5.40 -13.91
CA PRO A 310 -14.50 -5.17 -12.94
C PRO A 310 -13.97 -4.49 -11.66
N PRO A 311 -14.62 -3.42 -11.18
CA PRO A 311 -14.09 -2.59 -10.09
C PRO A 311 -14.01 -3.31 -8.74
N GLY A 312 -14.86 -4.32 -8.51
CA GLY A 312 -14.81 -5.16 -7.30
C GLY A 312 -13.57 -6.06 -7.21
N ASP A 313 -12.88 -6.28 -8.34
CA ASP A 313 -11.72 -7.18 -8.44
C ASP A 313 -10.41 -6.44 -8.69
N VAL A 314 -10.30 -5.21 -8.18
CA VAL A 314 -9.05 -4.42 -8.28
C VAL A 314 -7.83 -5.13 -7.68
N TRP A 315 -8.06 -6.13 -6.82
CA TRP A 315 -7.04 -7.01 -6.26
C TRP A 315 -6.18 -7.70 -7.34
N ALA A 316 -6.70 -7.91 -8.56
CA ALA A 316 -5.94 -8.47 -9.66
C ALA A 316 -4.82 -7.53 -10.15
N LEU A 317 -5.00 -6.21 -10.03
CA LEU A 317 -3.94 -5.22 -10.26
C LEU A 317 -3.02 -5.11 -9.04
N THR A 318 -3.58 -4.91 -7.84
CA THR A 318 -2.75 -4.66 -6.65
C THR A 318 -1.94 -5.89 -6.24
N GLY A 319 -2.41 -7.10 -6.55
CA GLY A 319 -1.69 -8.35 -6.34
C GLY A 319 -0.37 -8.46 -7.13
N LEU A 320 -0.21 -7.71 -8.23
CA LEU A 320 1.09 -7.57 -8.90
C LEU A 320 2.16 -6.96 -7.98
N GLY A 321 1.76 -6.16 -6.99
CA GLY A 321 2.67 -5.61 -5.99
C GLY A 321 3.23 -6.66 -5.03
N LEU A 322 2.51 -7.78 -4.86
CA LEU A 322 2.83 -8.84 -3.90
C LEU A 322 3.63 -10.00 -4.52
N LEU A 323 3.44 -10.23 -5.83
CA LEU A 323 4.05 -11.35 -6.57
C LEU A 323 4.96 -10.90 -7.72
N GLY A 324 4.85 -9.65 -8.17
CA GLY A 324 5.51 -9.16 -9.37
C GLY A 324 7.02 -8.97 -9.20
N ASP A 325 7.71 -9.04 -10.33
CA ASP A 325 9.15 -8.87 -10.47
C ASP A 325 9.50 -7.74 -11.45
N ASP A 326 10.78 -7.60 -11.80
CA ASP A 326 11.23 -6.61 -12.79
C ASP A 326 10.60 -6.82 -14.18
N THR A 327 10.23 -8.04 -14.53
CA THR A 327 9.50 -8.35 -15.78
C THR A 327 8.10 -7.76 -15.72
N THR A 328 7.42 -7.90 -14.58
CA THR A 328 6.11 -7.30 -14.28
C THR A 328 6.18 -5.78 -14.37
N VAL A 329 7.20 -5.15 -13.77
CA VAL A 329 7.45 -3.70 -13.84
C VAL A 329 7.53 -3.20 -15.28
N ARG A 330 8.35 -3.88 -16.11
CA ARG A 330 8.56 -3.52 -17.52
C ARG A 330 7.28 -3.62 -18.35
N ARG A 331 6.43 -4.61 -18.06
CA ARG A 331 5.14 -4.81 -18.74
C ARG A 331 4.05 -3.85 -18.23
N LEU A 332 4.02 -3.56 -16.93
CA LEU A 332 3.01 -2.71 -16.30
C LEU A 332 3.22 -1.22 -16.59
N THR A 333 4.46 -0.74 -16.60
CA THR A 333 4.77 0.69 -16.73
C THR A 333 4.13 1.36 -17.97
N PRO A 334 4.20 0.77 -19.19
CA PRO A 334 3.52 1.32 -20.36
C PRO A 334 1.99 1.40 -20.20
N VAL A 335 1.39 0.41 -19.53
CA VAL A 335 -0.05 0.35 -19.26
C VAL A 335 -0.46 1.51 -18.34
N VAL A 336 0.27 1.70 -17.24
CA VAL A 336 0.07 2.80 -16.27
C VAL A 336 0.16 4.16 -16.95
N ARG A 337 1.17 4.36 -17.82
CA ARG A 337 1.33 5.61 -18.58
C ARG A 337 0.20 5.89 -19.56
N ALA A 338 -0.49 4.85 -20.05
CA ALA A 338 -1.57 4.98 -21.02
C ALA A 338 -2.94 5.27 -20.37
N TRP A 339 -3.18 4.77 -19.16
CA TRP A 339 -4.48 4.83 -18.48
C TRP A 339 -5.09 6.22 -18.30
N PRO A 340 -4.33 7.30 -17.96
CA PRO A 340 -4.92 8.64 -17.87
C PRO A 340 -5.55 9.10 -19.20
N GLY A 341 -4.96 8.71 -20.34
CA GLY A 341 -5.51 9.03 -21.66
C GLY A 341 -6.78 8.25 -22.03
N ARG A 342 -7.14 7.24 -21.23
CA ARG A 342 -8.36 6.42 -21.35
C ARG A 342 -9.39 6.76 -20.26
N GLY A 343 -9.20 7.85 -19.52
CA GLY A 343 -10.05 8.23 -18.38
C GLY A 343 -9.87 7.35 -17.13
N MET A 344 -8.85 6.49 -17.09
CA MET A 344 -8.61 5.53 -16.00
C MET A 344 -7.61 6.07 -14.97
N HIS A 345 -7.78 7.32 -14.52
CA HIS A 345 -6.83 8.00 -13.63
C HIS A 345 -6.58 7.25 -12.32
N HIS A 346 -7.65 6.78 -11.66
CA HIS A 346 -7.54 6.03 -10.41
C HIS A 346 -6.71 4.75 -10.58
N ARG A 347 -6.84 4.04 -11.72
CA ARG A 347 -6.04 2.85 -12.02
C ARG A 347 -4.57 3.21 -12.23
N ALA A 348 -4.30 4.35 -12.86
CA ALA A 348 -2.94 4.85 -13.00
C ALA A 348 -2.27 5.08 -11.65
N VAL A 349 -2.97 5.70 -10.70
CA VAL A 349 -2.45 5.87 -9.33
C VAL A 349 -2.20 4.52 -8.64
N GLN A 350 -3.16 3.59 -8.70
CA GLN A 350 -2.98 2.23 -8.16
C GLN A 350 -1.82 1.47 -8.82
N GLY A 351 -1.59 1.69 -10.12
CA GLY A 351 -0.43 1.14 -10.81
C GLY A 351 0.90 1.70 -10.31
N LEU A 352 0.94 2.97 -9.88
CA LEU A 352 2.12 3.51 -9.21
C LEU A 352 2.33 2.89 -7.82
N ASP A 353 1.24 2.62 -7.08
CA ASP A 353 1.32 1.88 -5.81
C ASP A 353 1.92 0.49 -6.01
N VAL A 354 1.52 -0.21 -7.08
CA VAL A 354 2.10 -1.51 -7.44
C VAL A 354 3.60 -1.41 -7.70
N LEU A 355 4.07 -0.41 -8.46
CA LEU A 355 5.50 -0.23 -8.69
C LEU A 355 6.26 0.06 -7.39
N ALA A 356 5.70 0.90 -6.52
CA ALA A 356 6.28 1.19 -5.22
C ALA A 356 6.31 -0.05 -4.30
N ALA A 357 5.30 -0.91 -4.36
CA ALA A 357 5.20 -2.14 -3.58
C ALA A 357 6.20 -3.21 -4.03
N ILE A 358 6.42 -3.38 -5.34
CA ILE A 358 7.47 -4.28 -5.87
C ILE A 358 8.85 -3.84 -5.36
N GLY A 359 9.12 -2.53 -5.33
CA GLY A 359 10.21 -1.94 -4.57
C GLY A 359 11.63 -2.30 -5.01
N THR A 360 11.82 -3.01 -6.12
CA THR A 360 13.15 -3.25 -6.70
C THR A 360 13.73 -1.97 -7.30
N ASP A 361 15.06 -1.90 -7.48
CA ASP A 361 15.70 -0.75 -8.12
C ASP A 361 15.13 -0.49 -9.52
N VAL A 362 14.75 -1.54 -10.27
CA VAL A 362 14.07 -1.39 -11.56
C VAL A 362 12.68 -0.79 -11.40
N ALA A 363 11.89 -1.23 -10.41
CA ALA A 363 10.58 -0.68 -10.12
C ALA A 363 10.66 0.82 -9.76
N LEU A 364 11.57 1.16 -8.87
CA LEU A 364 11.80 2.53 -8.41
C LEU A 364 12.36 3.42 -9.54
N ALA A 365 13.26 2.91 -10.39
CA ALA A 365 13.75 3.64 -11.56
C ALA A 365 12.63 3.94 -12.57
N HIS A 366 11.72 2.98 -12.78
CA HIS A 366 10.54 3.18 -13.62
C HIS A 366 9.57 4.21 -13.03
N LEU A 367 9.38 4.17 -11.70
CA LEU A 367 8.54 5.13 -10.96
C LEU A 367 9.13 6.55 -11.03
N ASP A 368 10.43 6.74 -10.77
CA ASP A 368 11.11 8.02 -10.94
C ASP A 368 11.01 8.51 -12.39
N GLY A 369 11.19 7.62 -13.37
CA GLY A 369 11.00 7.95 -14.78
C GLY A 369 9.59 8.48 -15.11
N ILE A 370 8.55 8.05 -14.39
CA ILE A 370 7.19 8.63 -14.48
C ILE A 370 7.15 10.00 -13.80
N ALA A 371 7.68 10.12 -12.58
CA ALA A 371 7.74 11.35 -11.80
C ALA A 371 8.45 12.50 -12.53
N GLN A 372 9.43 12.20 -13.37
CA GLN A 372 10.20 13.22 -14.10
C GLN A 372 9.57 13.64 -15.44
N LYS A 373 9.00 12.69 -16.21
CA LYS A 373 8.75 12.90 -17.65
C LYS A 373 7.35 12.55 -18.14
N VAL A 374 6.43 12.08 -17.30
CA VAL A 374 5.07 11.78 -17.78
C VAL A 374 4.32 13.06 -18.14
N LYS A 375 3.59 13.04 -19.26
CA LYS A 375 2.87 14.23 -19.77
C LYS A 375 1.66 14.63 -18.91
N TYR A 376 1.13 13.71 -18.09
CA TYR A 376 -0.07 13.93 -17.28
C TYR A 376 0.32 14.44 -15.89
N LYS A 377 0.05 15.72 -15.61
CA LYS A 377 0.52 16.40 -14.38
C LYS A 377 0.01 15.78 -13.07
N ALA A 378 -1.24 15.35 -13.01
CA ALA A 378 -1.77 14.66 -11.83
C ALA A 378 -1.00 13.36 -11.54
N LEU A 379 -0.78 12.52 -12.57
CA LEU A 379 0.00 11.29 -12.41
C LEU A 379 1.47 11.57 -12.09
N GLN A 380 2.01 12.65 -12.65
CA GLN A 380 3.37 13.11 -12.34
C GLN A 380 3.53 13.42 -10.86
N SER A 381 2.61 14.21 -10.29
CA SER A 381 2.60 14.57 -8.86
C SER A 381 2.49 13.34 -7.97
N GLU A 382 1.55 12.44 -8.26
CA GLU A 382 1.37 11.20 -7.49
C GLU A 382 2.63 10.31 -7.50
N ALA A 383 3.35 10.27 -8.64
CA ALA A 383 4.61 9.54 -8.71
C ALA A 383 5.73 10.22 -7.91
N GLN A 384 5.77 11.56 -7.89
CA GLN A 384 6.72 12.33 -7.07
C GLN A 384 6.48 12.08 -5.59
N ASP A 385 5.22 12.13 -5.14
CA ASP A 385 4.86 11.89 -3.73
C ASP A 385 5.25 10.48 -3.28
N LYS A 386 5.08 9.46 -4.15
CA LYS A 386 5.50 8.09 -3.85
C LYS A 386 7.02 7.94 -3.79
N ILE A 387 7.76 8.57 -4.69
CA ILE A 387 9.24 8.59 -4.63
C ILE A 387 9.72 9.24 -3.34
N ALA A 388 9.12 10.37 -2.95
CA ALA A 388 9.46 11.04 -1.69
C ALA A 388 9.20 10.17 -0.47
N GLN A 389 8.10 9.42 -0.45
CA GLN A 389 7.80 8.45 0.62
C GLN A 389 8.83 7.31 0.68
N VAL A 390 9.24 6.78 -0.47
CA VAL A 390 10.28 5.74 -0.52
C VAL A 390 11.63 6.28 -0.08
N ALA A 391 12.02 7.47 -0.55
CA ALA A 391 13.26 8.13 -0.19
C ALA A 391 13.32 8.39 1.33
N ALA A 392 12.25 8.96 1.90
CA ALA A 392 12.15 9.21 3.33
C ALA A 392 12.30 7.93 4.17
N ARG A 393 11.68 6.81 3.74
CA ARG A 393 11.82 5.51 4.42
C ARG A 393 13.26 5.00 4.40
N LEU A 394 14.00 5.31 3.34
CA LEU A 394 15.41 4.93 3.18
C LEU A 394 16.39 5.95 3.80
N GLY A 395 15.89 7.03 4.39
CA GLY A 395 16.72 8.12 4.92
C GLY A 395 17.47 8.90 3.82
N LEU A 396 16.89 8.95 2.62
CA LEU A 396 17.47 9.60 1.44
C LEU A 396 16.62 10.80 1.02
N THR A 397 17.25 11.73 0.32
CA THR A 397 16.52 12.69 -0.52
C THR A 397 16.12 12.03 -1.84
N ASP A 398 15.12 12.60 -2.52
CA ASP A 398 14.69 12.16 -3.85
C ASP A 398 15.87 12.12 -4.83
N GLU A 399 16.76 13.11 -4.74
CA GLU A 399 17.90 13.20 -5.61
C GLU A 399 18.97 12.12 -5.32
N GLN A 400 19.20 11.79 -4.04
CA GLN A 400 20.08 10.69 -3.64
C GLN A 400 19.51 9.34 -4.07
N LEU A 401 18.20 9.13 -3.90
CA LEU A 401 17.53 7.93 -4.38
C LEU A 401 17.70 7.80 -5.90
N ALA A 402 17.43 8.85 -6.66
CA ALA A 402 17.54 8.82 -8.11
C ALA A 402 18.99 8.63 -8.63
N ASP A 403 20.03 8.97 -7.85
CA ASP A 403 21.42 8.63 -8.19
C ASP A 403 21.69 7.13 -8.03
N ARG A 404 21.10 6.49 -7.02
CA ARG A 404 21.22 5.03 -6.79
C ARG A 404 20.48 4.20 -7.82
N LEU A 405 19.40 4.74 -8.38
CA LEU A 405 18.52 4.03 -9.32
C LEU A 405 19.06 3.99 -10.76
N VAL A 406 20.23 4.56 -11.04
CA VAL A 406 20.82 4.49 -12.38
C VAL A 406 21.25 3.05 -12.69
N PRO A 407 20.75 2.42 -13.75
CA PRO A 407 21.08 1.04 -14.03
C PRO A 407 22.49 0.92 -14.64
N HIS A 408 23.20 -0.16 -14.28
CA HIS A 408 24.50 -0.49 -14.87
C HIS A 408 24.39 -1.02 -16.31
N LEU A 409 23.20 -1.41 -16.78
CA LEU A 409 22.93 -1.96 -18.11
C LEU A 409 23.79 -3.19 -18.48
N GLY A 410 24.27 -3.91 -17.47
CA GLY A 410 25.15 -5.07 -17.63
C GLY A 410 26.56 -4.71 -18.08
N LEU A 411 26.97 -3.45 -17.92
CA LEU A 411 28.35 -3.00 -18.09
C LEU A 411 29.22 -3.49 -16.94
N ASP A 412 30.47 -3.80 -17.25
CA ASP A 412 31.48 -4.15 -16.27
C ASP A 412 32.11 -2.91 -15.62
N GLY A 413 33.06 -3.13 -14.71
CA GLY A 413 33.76 -2.07 -14.00
C GLY A 413 34.52 -1.10 -14.92
N SER A 414 34.84 -1.46 -16.17
CA SER A 414 35.45 -0.56 -17.16
C SER A 414 34.43 0.31 -17.90
N GLY A 415 33.14 0.05 -17.71
CA GLY A 415 32.06 0.72 -18.42
C GLY A 415 31.79 0.15 -19.81
N ALA A 416 32.20 -1.10 -20.05
CA ALA A 416 32.00 -1.82 -21.32
C ALA A 416 31.08 -3.04 -21.16
N LEU A 417 30.46 -3.49 -22.25
CA LEU A 417 29.68 -4.72 -22.31
C LEU A 417 30.27 -5.68 -23.33
N VAL A 418 30.67 -6.87 -22.90
CA VAL A 418 31.12 -7.94 -23.79
C VAL A 418 29.93 -8.80 -24.23
N LEU A 419 29.80 -8.98 -25.54
CA LEU A 419 28.78 -9.79 -26.20
C LEU A 419 29.45 -11.02 -26.81
N ASP A 420 29.12 -12.19 -26.27
CA ASP A 420 29.71 -13.46 -26.71
C ASP A 420 28.83 -14.12 -27.78
N TYR A 421 29.42 -14.40 -28.94
CA TYR A 421 28.77 -15.16 -30.01
C TYR A 421 29.34 -16.60 -30.09
N GLY A 422 30.28 -16.97 -29.22
CA GLY A 422 31.05 -18.23 -29.28
C GLY A 422 32.43 -17.99 -29.92
N PRO A 423 32.60 -18.21 -31.24
CA PRO A 423 33.91 -18.09 -31.88
C PRO A 423 34.37 -16.64 -32.11
N ARG A 424 33.51 -15.65 -31.83
CA ARG A 424 33.85 -14.23 -31.89
C ARG A 424 33.16 -13.48 -30.77
N ARG A 425 33.79 -12.39 -30.32
CA ARG A 425 33.26 -11.51 -29.29
C ARG A 425 33.23 -10.08 -29.79
N PHE A 426 32.30 -9.31 -29.24
CA PHE A 426 32.17 -7.88 -29.49
C PHE A 426 32.16 -7.12 -28.18
N THR A 427 32.83 -5.97 -28.16
CA THR A 427 32.83 -5.08 -27.00
C THR A 427 32.02 -3.84 -27.33
N VAL A 428 31.08 -3.52 -26.47
CA VAL A 428 30.30 -2.29 -26.55
C VAL A 428 30.91 -1.25 -25.62
N GLY A 429 31.20 -0.07 -26.15
CA GLY A 429 31.56 1.13 -25.39
C GLY A 429 30.58 2.27 -25.66
N PHE A 430 30.83 3.44 -25.06
CA PHE A 430 30.00 4.63 -25.24
C PHE A 430 30.83 5.83 -25.64
N ASP A 431 30.26 6.65 -26.52
CA ASP A 431 30.79 7.97 -26.80
C ASP A 431 30.39 8.99 -25.73
N GLU A 432 30.80 10.22 -25.96
CA GLU A 432 30.62 11.39 -25.08
C GLU A 432 29.16 11.78 -24.87
N GLN A 433 28.25 11.28 -25.70
CA GLN A 433 26.81 11.52 -25.59
C GLN A 433 26.07 10.26 -25.11
N LEU A 434 26.80 9.29 -24.53
CA LEU A 434 26.29 7.97 -24.16
C LEU A 434 25.67 7.20 -25.32
N LYS A 435 26.13 7.43 -26.55
CA LYS A 435 25.70 6.58 -27.68
C LYS A 435 26.58 5.34 -27.72
N PRO A 436 25.98 4.14 -27.77
CA PRO A 436 26.75 2.91 -27.81
C PRO A 436 27.44 2.73 -29.17
N TYR A 437 28.71 2.35 -29.14
CA TYR A 437 29.46 1.85 -30.29
C TYR A 437 29.94 0.42 -30.05
N VAL A 438 30.31 -0.30 -31.12
CA VAL A 438 30.72 -1.71 -31.04
C VAL A 438 32.08 -1.88 -31.70
N THR A 439 33.00 -2.56 -31.02
CA THR A 439 34.25 -3.07 -31.60
C THR A 439 34.22 -4.59 -31.67
N ASP A 440 34.94 -5.17 -32.63
CA ASP A 440 35.22 -6.60 -32.61
C ASP A 440 36.42 -6.94 -31.72
N GLN A 441 36.75 -8.22 -31.64
CA GLN A 441 37.87 -8.75 -30.86
C GLN A 441 39.25 -8.21 -31.26
N ASP A 442 39.40 -7.68 -32.47
CA ASP A 442 40.64 -7.06 -32.95
C ASP A 442 40.66 -5.54 -32.64
N GLY A 443 39.66 -5.03 -31.90
CA GLY A 443 39.49 -3.62 -31.57
C GLY A 443 38.91 -2.78 -32.71
N LYS A 444 38.50 -3.38 -33.84
CA LYS A 444 38.02 -2.65 -34.99
C LYS A 444 36.57 -2.20 -34.80
N LEU A 445 36.33 -0.89 -34.98
CA LEU A 445 35.00 -0.31 -34.90
C LEU A 445 34.05 -0.89 -35.96
N ARG A 446 32.83 -1.23 -35.53
CA ARG A 446 31.75 -1.75 -36.37
C ARG A 446 30.61 -0.75 -36.43
N LYS A 447 30.06 -0.56 -37.63
CA LYS A 447 28.88 0.31 -37.86
C LYS A 447 27.64 -0.16 -37.09
N SER A 448 27.53 -1.46 -36.85
CA SER A 448 26.49 -2.09 -36.05
C SER A 448 26.98 -3.43 -35.53
N LEU A 449 26.33 -3.94 -34.47
CA LEU A 449 26.53 -5.32 -34.07
C LEU A 449 26.13 -6.26 -35.23
N PRO A 450 26.97 -7.22 -35.65
CA PRO A 450 26.62 -8.17 -36.70
C PRO A 450 25.45 -9.07 -36.29
N LYS A 451 24.58 -9.43 -37.25
CA LYS A 451 23.54 -10.43 -37.01
C LYS A 451 24.17 -11.81 -36.70
N PRO A 452 23.55 -12.61 -35.83
CA PRO A 452 23.93 -14.01 -35.64
C PRO A 452 23.95 -14.77 -36.97
N GLY A 453 25.02 -15.50 -37.23
CA GLY A 453 25.22 -16.30 -38.43
C GLY A 453 25.36 -17.79 -38.14
N ALA A 454 25.36 -18.63 -39.19
CA ALA A 454 25.39 -20.09 -39.05
C ALA A 454 26.65 -20.68 -38.39
N LYS A 455 27.73 -19.90 -38.28
CA LYS A 455 28.97 -20.30 -37.59
C LYS A 455 29.03 -19.83 -36.14
N ASP A 456 28.09 -19.00 -35.70
CA ASP A 456 28.02 -18.54 -34.32
C ASP A 456 27.29 -19.56 -33.45
N ASP A 457 27.46 -19.47 -32.14
CA ASP A 457 26.76 -20.32 -31.19
C ASP A 457 25.23 -20.07 -31.27
N PRO A 458 24.41 -21.13 -31.43
CA PRO A 458 22.97 -21.02 -31.65
C PRO A 458 22.21 -20.49 -30.42
N SER A 459 22.81 -20.52 -29.24
CA SER A 459 22.22 -20.01 -27.99
C SER A 459 22.78 -18.62 -27.63
N LEU A 460 24.09 -18.43 -27.67
CA LEU A 460 24.74 -17.20 -27.19
C LEU A 460 24.52 -16.04 -28.15
N ALA A 461 24.66 -16.25 -29.46
CA ALA A 461 24.62 -15.15 -30.42
C ALA A 461 23.24 -14.47 -30.52
N PRO A 462 22.10 -15.20 -30.60
CA PRO A 462 20.78 -14.58 -30.55
C PRO A 462 20.52 -13.82 -29.25
N ALA A 463 20.90 -14.41 -28.11
CA ALA A 463 20.74 -13.78 -26.79
C ALA A 463 21.58 -12.50 -26.66
N ALA A 464 22.83 -12.52 -27.11
CA ALA A 464 23.73 -11.37 -27.11
C ALA A 464 23.23 -10.25 -28.05
N HIS A 465 22.73 -10.60 -29.24
CA HIS A 465 22.14 -9.63 -30.17
C HIS A 465 20.88 -8.98 -29.58
N GLN A 466 20.02 -9.75 -28.93
CA GLN A 466 18.85 -9.24 -28.23
C GLN A 466 19.24 -8.32 -27.06
N ARG A 467 20.19 -8.74 -26.22
CA ARG A 467 20.74 -7.94 -25.11
C ARG A 467 21.26 -6.59 -25.58
N PHE A 468 21.98 -6.55 -26.70
CA PHE A 468 22.45 -5.29 -27.28
C PHE A 468 21.30 -4.37 -27.71
N ALA A 469 20.28 -4.93 -28.37
CA ALA A 469 19.13 -4.17 -28.83
C ALA A 469 18.35 -3.55 -27.64
N ASP A 470 18.20 -4.29 -26.54
CA ASP A 470 17.52 -3.81 -25.35
C ASP A 470 18.34 -2.76 -24.59
N MET A 471 19.65 -2.99 -24.44
CA MET A 471 20.57 -2.00 -23.84
C MET A 471 20.56 -0.68 -24.63
N LYS A 472 20.59 -0.73 -25.98
CA LYS A 472 20.54 0.48 -26.82
C LYS A 472 19.26 1.30 -26.61
N LYS A 473 18.12 0.64 -26.36
CA LYS A 473 16.86 1.33 -26.03
C LYS A 473 16.93 1.96 -24.63
N GLN A 474 17.42 1.21 -23.65
CA GLN A 474 17.49 1.66 -22.26
C GLN A 474 18.47 2.83 -22.09
N VAL A 475 19.69 2.74 -22.64
CA VAL A 475 20.70 3.79 -22.50
C VAL A 475 20.23 5.13 -23.05
N ARG A 476 19.48 5.15 -24.16
CA ARG A 476 18.95 6.40 -24.73
C ARG A 476 18.01 7.11 -23.75
N ALA A 477 17.17 6.36 -23.04
CA ALA A 477 16.26 6.93 -22.05
C ALA A 477 17.01 7.43 -20.81
N VAL A 478 17.98 6.63 -20.32
CA VAL A 478 18.81 6.97 -19.16
C VAL A 478 19.67 8.20 -19.45
N ALA A 479 20.37 8.25 -20.58
CA ALA A 479 21.22 9.38 -20.98
C ALA A 479 20.43 10.70 -21.04
N SER A 480 19.26 10.69 -21.70
CA SER A 480 18.39 11.87 -21.76
C SER A 480 17.90 12.33 -20.38
N LEU A 481 17.76 11.43 -19.41
CA LEU A 481 17.38 11.78 -18.04
C LEU A 481 18.58 12.35 -17.27
N GLN A 482 19.70 11.64 -17.28
CA GLN A 482 20.86 11.98 -16.45
C GLN A 482 21.57 13.25 -16.92
N ILE A 483 21.65 13.50 -18.23
CA ILE A 483 22.19 14.77 -18.75
C ILE A 483 21.36 15.97 -18.24
N GLY A 484 20.02 15.87 -18.30
CA GLY A 484 19.14 16.91 -17.77
C GLY A 484 19.24 17.07 -16.24
N ARG A 485 19.52 15.98 -15.50
CA ARG A 485 19.75 16.05 -14.05
C ARG A 485 21.06 16.73 -13.71
N LEU A 486 22.14 16.48 -14.45
CA LEU A 486 23.42 17.19 -14.26
C LEU A 486 23.29 18.68 -14.59
N GLU A 487 22.60 19.03 -15.68
CA GLU A 487 22.28 20.43 -15.99
C GLU A 487 21.47 21.08 -14.86
N SER A 488 20.43 20.41 -14.39
CA SER A 488 19.62 20.90 -13.28
C SER A 488 20.41 21.01 -11.97
N ALA A 489 21.36 20.10 -11.72
CA ALA A 489 22.24 20.13 -10.56
C ALA A 489 23.17 21.35 -10.61
N MET A 490 23.71 21.69 -11.79
CA MET A 490 24.46 22.94 -12.01
C MET A 490 23.58 24.16 -11.71
N LEU A 491 22.38 24.23 -12.29
CA LEU A 491 21.48 25.38 -12.15
C LEU A 491 21.01 25.59 -10.71
N ARG A 492 20.75 24.50 -9.97
CA ARG A 492 20.31 24.55 -8.56
C ARG A 492 21.47 24.56 -7.56
N GLY A 493 22.71 24.41 -8.02
CA GLY A 493 23.88 24.33 -7.16
C GLY A 493 23.90 23.09 -6.26
N ARG A 494 23.34 21.97 -6.73
CA ARG A 494 23.35 20.68 -6.00
C ARG A 494 24.78 20.27 -5.68
N ARG A 495 24.96 19.67 -4.50
CA ARG A 495 26.23 19.11 -4.03
C ARG A 495 26.07 17.65 -3.65
N TRP A 496 27.05 16.86 -4.05
CA TRP A 496 27.31 15.51 -3.56
C TRP A 496 28.44 15.58 -2.54
N THR A 497 28.51 14.63 -1.63
CA THR A 497 29.77 14.35 -0.93
C THR A 497 30.76 13.69 -1.91
N ALA A 498 32.06 13.79 -1.64
CA ALA A 498 33.07 13.14 -2.46
C ALA A 498 32.88 11.60 -2.51
N ALA A 499 32.38 11.00 -1.42
CA ALA A 499 32.01 9.58 -1.39
C ALA A 499 30.84 9.25 -2.32
N GLU A 500 29.75 10.02 -2.28
CA GLU A 500 28.61 9.83 -3.19
C GLU A 500 29.00 10.06 -4.66
N PHE A 501 29.86 11.06 -4.90
CA PHE A 501 30.40 11.31 -6.23
C PHE A 501 31.23 10.13 -6.75
N ASP A 502 32.12 9.58 -5.93
CA ASP A 502 32.92 8.42 -6.31
C ASP A 502 32.03 7.20 -6.61
N GLU A 503 31.06 6.92 -5.73
CA GLU A 503 30.17 5.76 -5.86
C GLU A 503 29.21 5.86 -7.06
N TYR A 504 28.48 6.97 -7.19
CA TYR A 504 27.35 7.09 -8.13
C TYR A 504 27.71 7.73 -9.47
N LEU A 505 28.85 8.41 -9.57
CA LEU A 505 29.29 9.08 -10.80
C LEU A 505 30.61 8.51 -11.31
N ALA A 506 31.68 8.55 -10.51
CA ALA A 506 33.03 8.23 -11.00
C ALA A 506 33.25 6.73 -11.25
N ARG A 507 32.79 5.87 -10.33
CA ARG A 507 32.93 4.41 -10.43
C ARG A 507 31.76 3.73 -11.11
N HIS A 508 30.62 4.39 -11.20
CA HIS A 508 29.42 3.84 -11.80
C HIS A 508 29.66 3.53 -13.30
N PRO A 509 29.48 2.28 -13.76
CA PRO A 509 29.84 1.83 -15.12
C PRO A 509 29.31 2.69 -16.27
N LEU A 510 28.08 3.19 -16.15
CA LEU A 510 27.45 4.07 -17.14
C LEU A 510 27.73 5.57 -16.92
N MET A 511 27.48 6.09 -15.71
CA MET A 511 27.56 7.53 -15.40
C MET A 511 28.97 8.11 -15.57
N TRP A 512 30.00 7.31 -15.37
CA TRP A 512 31.41 7.68 -15.60
C TRP A 512 31.62 8.36 -16.96
N HIS A 513 30.99 7.85 -18.02
CA HIS A 513 31.18 8.34 -19.39
C HIS A 513 30.72 9.79 -19.57
N ILE A 514 29.70 10.23 -18.84
CA ILE A 514 29.26 11.65 -18.85
C ILE A 514 29.93 12.45 -17.76
N ALA A 515 30.20 11.85 -16.59
CA ALA A 515 30.84 12.54 -15.48
C ALA A 515 32.25 13.04 -15.85
N ARG A 516 32.99 12.25 -16.64
CA ARG A 516 34.32 12.64 -17.14
C ARG A 516 34.30 13.77 -18.17
N ARG A 517 33.13 14.16 -18.69
CA ARG A 517 32.95 15.22 -19.70
C ARG A 517 32.44 16.53 -19.08
N VAL A 518 32.44 16.62 -17.76
CA VAL A 518 31.94 17.77 -16.99
C VAL A 518 33.06 18.30 -16.11
N VAL A 519 33.17 19.63 -16.03
CA VAL A 519 33.99 20.29 -15.01
C VAL A 519 33.24 20.17 -13.67
N TRP A 520 33.92 19.71 -12.64
CA TRP A 520 33.44 19.63 -11.28
C TRP A 520 34.08 20.74 -10.43
N THR A 521 33.54 20.96 -9.24
CA THR A 521 34.14 21.89 -8.28
C THR A 521 33.97 21.42 -6.85
N SER A 522 35.02 21.61 -6.05
CA SER A 522 35.00 21.44 -4.59
C SER A 522 35.79 22.57 -3.95
N GLY A 523 35.22 23.23 -2.94
CA GLY A 523 35.92 24.31 -2.22
C GLY A 523 36.37 25.51 -3.08
N GLY A 524 35.79 25.69 -4.27
CA GLY A 524 36.19 26.73 -5.22
C GLY A 524 37.24 26.28 -6.26
N THR A 525 37.88 25.13 -6.04
CA THR A 525 38.77 24.51 -7.04
C THR A 525 37.94 23.82 -8.11
N ALA A 526 38.26 24.08 -9.38
CA ALA A 526 37.68 23.37 -10.52
C ALA A 526 38.47 22.08 -10.80
N LEU A 527 37.77 21.01 -11.18
CA LEU A 527 38.31 19.65 -11.27
C LEU A 527 37.78 18.93 -12.53
N ARG A 528 38.57 18.03 -13.11
CA ARG A 528 38.12 17.00 -14.05
C ARG A 528 38.19 15.62 -13.41
N LEU A 529 37.48 14.67 -14.01
CA LEU A 529 37.64 13.25 -13.71
C LEU A 529 38.47 12.61 -14.82
N ALA A 530 39.66 12.12 -14.49
CA ALA A 530 40.63 11.53 -15.41
C ALA A 530 40.29 10.10 -15.84
N GLU A 531 41.03 9.56 -16.81
CA GLU A 531 40.87 8.24 -17.42
C GLU A 531 40.95 7.09 -16.41
N ASP A 532 41.78 7.26 -15.38
CA ASP A 532 41.94 6.33 -14.26
C ASP A 532 40.91 6.56 -13.13
N ARG A 533 39.95 7.47 -13.35
CA ARG A 533 38.90 7.89 -12.42
C ARG A 533 39.38 8.68 -11.21
N THR A 534 40.59 9.24 -11.27
CA THR A 534 41.06 10.20 -10.26
C THR A 534 40.58 11.61 -10.60
N LEU A 535 40.53 12.48 -9.59
CA LEU A 535 40.26 13.91 -9.80
C LEU A 535 41.57 14.63 -10.11
N ALA A 536 41.56 15.52 -11.09
CA ALA A 536 42.70 16.36 -11.44
C ALA A 536 42.28 17.83 -11.60
N ASP A 537 43.18 18.76 -11.33
CA ASP A 537 42.95 20.19 -11.56
C ASP A 537 43.21 20.59 -13.04
N VAL A 538 43.21 21.90 -13.31
CA VAL A 538 43.42 22.44 -14.67
C VAL A 538 44.85 22.19 -15.21
N ASN A 539 45.81 21.92 -14.33
CA ASN A 539 47.21 21.64 -14.67
C ASN A 539 47.50 20.12 -14.74
N ASP A 540 46.45 19.30 -14.65
CA ASP A 540 46.52 17.84 -14.59
C ASP A 540 47.16 17.28 -13.31
N GLU A 541 47.19 18.07 -12.23
CA GLU A 541 47.67 17.61 -10.93
C GLU A 541 46.56 16.86 -10.18
N THR A 542 46.87 15.67 -9.68
CA THR A 542 45.91 14.84 -8.93
C THR A 542 45.45 15.55 -7.65
N VAL A 543 44.14 15.68 -7.49
CA VAL A 543 43.49 16.27 -6.31
C VAL A 543 42.84 15.16 -5.49
N THR A 544 43.12 15.13 -4.19
CA THR A 544 42.46 14.24 -3.23
C THR A 544 41.53 15.03 -2.33
N LEU A 545 40.32 14.52 -2.12
CA LEU A 545 39.29 15.19 -1.32
C LEU A 545 38.90 14.31 -0.12
N PRO A 546 38.65 14.90 1.07
CA PRO A 546 38.01 14.18 2.16
C PRO A 546 36.65 13.61 1.72
N ALA A 547 36.26 12.45 2.23
CA ALA A 547 35.01 11.76 1.84
C ALA A 547 33.75 12.63 1.93
N ALA A 548 33.69 13.54 2.91
CA ALA A 548 32.57 14.45 3.13
C ALA A 548 32.68 15.78 2.36
N ALA A 549 33.75 16.00 1.58
CA ALA A 549 33.93 17.25 0.85
C ALA A 549 32.82 17.43 -0.19
N PRO A 550 32.22 18.63 -0.30
CA PRO A 550 31.15 18.86 -1.26
C PRO A 550 31.73 18.97 -2.67
N ILE A 551 31.18 18.20 -3.60
CA ILE A 551 31.46 18.25 -5.03
C ILE A 551 30.18 18.69 -5.75
N GLY A 552 30.29 19.50 -6.79
CA GLY A 552 29.20 19.66 -7.74
C GLY A 552 29.67 20.33 -9.02
N ILE A 553 28.74 20.87 -9.80
CA ILE A 553 29.06 21.43 -11.12
C ILE A 553 29.11 22.96 -11.01
N PRO A 554 30.23 23.62 -11.36
CA PRO A 554 30.30 25.07 -11.37
C PRO A 554 29.52 25.61 -12.58
N HIS A 555 28.80 26.71 -12.38
CA HIS A 555 28.29 27.49 -13.51
C HIS A 555 29.48 28.14 -14.25
N PRO A 556 29.50 28.19 -15.60
CA PRO A 556 30.63 28.76 -16.35
C PRO A 556 31.05 30.17 -15.91
N LEU A 557 30.08 31.02 -15.54
CA LEU A 557 30.34 32.36 -14.98
C LEU A 557 31.15 32.38 -13.68
N ARG A 558 31.26 31.24 -12.98
CA ARG A 558 32.03 31.09 -11.74
C ARG A 558 33.45 30.56 -11.97
N LEU A 559 33.78 30.16 -13.20
CA LEU A 559 35.11 29.67 -13.56
C LEU A 559 36.10 30.80 -13.88
N GLY A 560 35.63 32.01 -14.18
CA GLY A 560 36.51 33.14 -14.51
C GLY A 560 37.47 32.81 -15.65
N ASP A 561 38.75 33.10 -15.43
CA ASP A 561 39.82 32.91 -16.43
C ASP A 561 40.14 31.42 -16.70
N ASP A 562 39.78 30.51 -15.78
CA ASP A 562 40.01 29.07 -15.96
C ASP A 562 39.12 28.47 -17.06
N LEU A 563 38.04 29.15 -17.44
CA LEU A 563 37.08 28.62 -18.43
C LEU A 563 37.75 28.28 -19.77
N ASP A 564 38.63 29.15 -20.27
CA ASP A 564 39.31 28.93 -21.55
C ASP A 564 40.44 27.90 -21.44
N ALA A 565 41.00 27.69 -20.24
CA ALA A 565 41.90 26.57 -19.98
C ALA A 565 41.13 25.24 -19.98
N TRP A 566 39.99 25.17 -19.29
CA TRP A 566 39.13 23.98 -19.29
C TRP A 566 38.62 23.63 -20.69
N LYS A 567 38.20 24.60 -21.50
CA LYS A 567 37.81 24.33 -22.90
C LYS A 567 38.92 23.64 -23.70
N ARG A 568 40.18 24.06 -23.52
CA ARG A 568 41.34 23.44 -24.17
C ARG A 568 41.55 22.01 -23.65
N VAL A 569 41.56 21.83 -22.33
CA VAL A 569 41.67 20.49 -21.71
C VAL A 569 40.61 19.54 -22.25
N PHE A 570 39.35 19.96 -22.40
CA PHE A 570 38.32 19.07 -22.93
C PHE A 570 38.40 18.82 -24.44
N ALA A 571 38.96 19.76 -25.21
CA ALA A 571 39.18 19.60 -26.65
C ALA A 571 40.37 18.69 -26.98
N ASP A 572 41.41 18.69 -26.13
CA ASP A 572 42.61 17.86 -26.34
C ASP A 572 42.36 16.36 -26.07
N TYR A 573 41.25 16.02 -25.40
CA TYR A 573 40.84 14.64 -25.04
C TYR A 573 39.55 14.17 -25.77
N GLU A 574 39.21 14.76 -26.92
CA GLU A 574 38.17 14.25 -27.86
C GLU A 574 38.62 13.01 -28.65
#